data_AF-A0A7X3ZDE2-F1
#
_entry.id   AF-A0A7X3ZDE2-F1
#
_cell.length_a   1.000
_cell.length_b   1.000
_cell.length_c   1.000
_cell.angle_alpha   90.00
_cell.angle_beta   90.00
_cell.angle_gamma   90.00
#
_symmetry.space_group_name_H-M   'P 1'
#
loop_
_entity.id
_entity.type
_entity.pdbx_description
1 polymer ?
#
loop_
_entity_poly.entity_id
_entity_poly.type
_entity_poly.pdbx_seq_one_letter_code
_entity_poly.pdbx_strand_id
1 'polypeptide(L)'
;MNSRPQILIACNKHVREQYLAANDFERLETFADWDWFECEGGGIYDTNTDSETAQALGERLGSYDGLVVCHGCPTIDAAILDQAPGLKIIGELEGDRFASRIDVEAAWARGVCTVDTTNGSSYPVSEWALALIIIALRNAGAQFRRLI
;
A
#
# COMPACT_ATOMS: atom_id res chain seq x y z
N MET A 1 -15.42 20.88 -17.56
CA MET A 1 -13.95 20.93 -17.73
C MET A 1 -13.43 19.58 -17.28
N ASN A 2 -12.98 18.72 -18.21
CA ASN A 2 -12.40 17.42 -17.84
C ASN A 2 -10.96 17.66 -17.39
N SER A 3 -10.75 17.93 -16.10
CA SER A 3 -9.42 17.80 -15.49
C SER A 3 -9.09 16.31 -15.38
N ARG A 4 -7.82 15.96 -15.67
CA ARG A 4 -7.31 14.61 -15.43
C ARG A 4 -7.35 14.33 -13.91
N PRO A 5 -7.69 13.10 -13.48
CA PRO A 5 -7.65 12.74 -12.07
C PRO A 5 -6.27 13.00 -11.48
N GLN A 6 -6.22 13.57 -10.28
CA GLN A 6 -4.98 13.76 -9.54
C GLN A 6 -4.81 12.59 -8.55
N ILE A 7 -3.70 11.85 -8.65
CA ILE A 7 -3.41 10.69 -7.80
C ILE A 7 -2.21 10.96 -6.90
N LEU A 8 -2.39 10.84 -5.59
CA LEU A 8 -1.28 10.91 -4.64
C LEU A 8 -0.79 9.50 -4.33
N ILE A 9 0.52 9.30 -4.35
CA ILE A 9 1.16 8.07 -3.88
C ILE A 9 1.87 8.39 -2.57
N ALA A 10 1.45 7.80 -1.46
CA ALA A 10 2.03 7.99 -0.14
C ALA A 10 2.77 6.73 0.30
N CYS A 11 4.10 6.78 0.26
CA CYS A 11 4.95 5.67 0.70
C CYS A 11 6.37 6.13 1.03
N ASN A 12 7.12 5.28 1.71
CA ASN A 12 8.53 5.46 2.00
C ASN A 12 9.39 5.40 0.73
N LYS A 13 10.64 5.86 0.86
CA LYS A 13 11.58 5.89 -0.25
C LYS A 13 11.90 4.51 -0.82
N HIS A 14 11.96 3.48 0.04
CA HIS A 14 12.24 2.11 -0.40
C HIS A 14 11.16 1.60 -1.37
N VAL A 15 9.88 1.77 -1.03
CA VAL A 15 8.77 1.39 -1.92
C VAL A 15 8.83 2.19 -3.21
N ARG A 16 9.05 3.51 -3.13
CA ARG A 16 9.16 4.39 -4.29
C ARG A 16 10.23 3.94 -5.29
N GLU A 17 11.36 3.44 -4.80
CA GLU A 17 12.52 3.07 -5.62
C GLU A 17 12.51 1.60 -6.05
N GLN A 18 11.93 0.69 -5.26
CA GLN A 18 12.07 -0.75 -5.46
C GLN A 18 10.79 -1.44 -5.91
N TYR A 19 9.61 -0.93 -5.52
CA TYR A 19 8.34 -1.63 -5.73
C TYR A 19 7.55 -1.04 -6.92
N LEU A 20 7.66 0.27 -7.13
CA LEU A 20 6.93 0.97 -8.18
C LEU A 20 7.69 0.93 -9.52
N ALA A 21 7.25 0.07 -10.44
CA ALA A 21 7.91 -0.10 -11.72
C ALA A 21 7.62 1.06 -12.70
N ALA A 22 8.59 1.39 -13.55
CA ALA A 22 8.47 2.45 -14.56
C ALA A 22 7.24 2.25 -15.48
N ASN A 23 6.99 1.02 -15.90
CA ASN A 23 5.84 0.68 -16.76
C ASN A 23 4.49 0.95 -16.08
N ASP A 24 4.39 0.89 -14.76
CA ASP A 24 3.16 1.21 -14.05
C ASP A 24 2.88 2.72 -14.03
N PHE A 25 3.93 3.54 -13.91
CA PHE A 25 3.83 5.00 -14.06
C PHE A 25 3.47 5.39 -15.50
N GLU A 26 4.13 4.81 -16.50
CA GLU A 26 3.80 5.05 -17.91
C GLU A 26 2.33 4.76 -18.21
N ARG A 27 1.79 3.68 -17.63
CA ARG A 27 0.36 3.33 -17.73
C ARG A 27 -0.53 4.32 -17.01
N LEU A 28 -0.18 4.74 -15.79
CA LEU A 28 -0.94 5.72 -15.00
C LEU A 28 -1.02 7.07 -15.72
N GLU A 29 0.11 7.52 -16.29
CA GLU A 29 0.25 8.76 -17.04
C GLU A 29 -0.57 8.79 -18.34
N THR A 30 -1.08 7.64 -18.81
CA THR A 30 -2.02 7.66 -19.95
C THR A 30 -3.34 8.34 -19.59
N PHE A 31 -3.77 8.33 -18.32
CA PHE A 31 -5.10 8.81 -17.92
C PHE A 31 -5.16 9.72 -16.68
N ALA A 32 -4.12 9.75 -15.83
CA ALA A 32 -4.07 10.57 -14.62
C ALA A 32 -2.75 11.35 -14.49
N ASP A 33 -2.78 12.41 -13.69
CA ASP A 33 -1.55 13.04 -13.20
C ASP A 33 -1.29 12.54 -11.78
N TRP A 34 -0.02 12.48 -11.38
CA TRP A 34 0.34 11.90 -10.10
C TRP A 34 1.46 12.67 -9.41
N ASP A 35 1.50 12.52 -8.09
CA ASP A 35 2.58 13.04 -7.24
C ASP A 35 2.93 12.03 -6.15
N TRP A 36 4.11 12.19 -5.55
CA TRP A 36 4.59 11.34 -4.47
C TRP A 36 4.75 12.13 -3.18
N PHE A 37 4.16 11.60 -2.10
CA PHE A 37 4.36 12.06 -0.74
C PHE A 37 5.26 11.06 -0.01
N GLU A 38 6.50 11.49 0.26
CA GLU A 38 7.44 10.72 1.06
C GLU A 38 6.98 10.71 2.52
N CYS A 39 6.75 9.51 3.06
CA CYS A 39 6.42 9.30 4.45
C CYS A 39 7.21 8.12 4.99
N GLU A 40 7.83 8.28 6.15
CA GLU A 40 8.74 7.31 6.75
C GLU A 40 8.23 6.93 8.13
N GLY A 41 8.37 5.65 8.50
CA GLY A 41 7.88 5.13 9.77
C GLY A 41 6.96 3.92 9.63
N GLY A 42 6.60 3.33 10.77
CA GLY A 42 6.00 2.00 10.80
C GLY A 42 6.96 0.90 10.31
N GLY A 43 6.59 -0.34 10.56
CA GLY A 43 7.21 -1.54 10.02
C GLY A 43 6.32 -2.21 8.99
N ILE A 44 6.56 -3.51 8.79
CA ILE A 44 5.87 -4.29 7.76
C ILE A 44 4.37 -4.42 8.09
N TYR A 45 4.03 -4.63 9.37
CA TYR A 45 2.67 -4.94 9.83
C TYR A 45 1.95 -3.78 10.54
N ASP A 46 2.62 -2.66 10.72
CA ASP A 46 2.17 -1.47 11.43
C ASP A 46 2.28 -0.23 10.54
N THR A 47 1.70 0.86 11.02
CA THR A 47 1.58 2.13 10.29
C THR A 47 2.42 3.20 10.96
N ASN A 48 2.72 4.25 10.21
CA ASN A 48 3.42 5.39 10.78
C ASN A 48 2.53 6.10 11.82
N THR A 49 3.03 6.23 13.05
CA THR A 49 2.32 6.87 14.17
C THR A 49 2.69 8.34 14.37
N ASP A 50 3.50 8.92 13.49
CA ASP A 50 3.86 10.33 13.55
C ASP A 50 2.67 11.22 13.16
N SER A 51 2.20 12.02 14.13
CA SER A 51 1.06 12.91 13.94
C SER A 51 1.35 14.06 12.98
N GLU A 52 2.60 14.54 12.90
CA GLU A 52 2.96 15.61 11.98
C GLU A 52 2.88 15.13 10.53
N THR A 53 3.40 13.93 10.25
CA THR A 53 3.26 13.29 8.94
C THR A 53 1.79 13.04 8.57
N ALA A 54 0.97 12.57 9.52
CA ALA A 54 -0.48 12.37 9.29
C ALA A 54 -1.20 13.68 8.95
N GLN A 55 -0.91 14.76 9.67
CA GLN A 55 -1.46 16.08 9.38
C GLN A 55 -1.02 16.58 7.99
N ALA A 56 0.27 16.51 7.68
CA ALA A 56 0.81 16.94 6.40
C ALA A 56 0.24 16.14 5.22
N LEU A 57 0.01 14.83 5.41
CA LEU A 57 -0.65 13.99 4.43
C LEU A 57 -2.10 14.44 4.19
N GLY A 58 -2.87 14.71 5.25
CA GLY A 58 -4.25 15.21 5.14
C GLY A 58 -4.33 16.53 4.37
N GLU A 59 -3.45 17.49 4.70
CA GLU A 59 -3.37 18.78 4.02
C GLU A 59 -3.04 18.63 2.53
N ARG A 60 -2.10 17.72 2.20
CA ARG A 60 -1.71 17.43 0.81
C ARG A 60 -2.87 16.78 0.05
N LEU A 61 -3.52 15.81 0.67
CA LEU A 61 -4.57 14.96 0.07
C LEU A 61 -5.81 15.74 -0.34
N GLY A 62 -6.09 16.89 0.28
CA GLY A 62 -7.25 17.73 -0.03
C GLY A 62 -7.39 18.18 -1.49
N SER A 63 -6.32 18.07 -2.28
CA SER A 63 -6.28 18.43 -3.71
C SER A 63 -6.30 17.23 -4.67
N TYR A 64 -6.48 16.00 -4.17
CA TYR A 64 -6.38 14.77 -4.95
C TYR A 64 -7.72 14.01 -5.07
N ASP A 65 -7.88 13.31 -6.19
CA ASP A 65 -9.04 12.46 -6.48
C ASP A 65 -8.84 11.01 -6.01
N GLY A 66 -7.59 10.57 -5.91
CA GLY A 66 -7.23 9.21 -5.52
C GLY A 66 -5.94 9.14 -4.73
N LEU A 67 -5.82 8.09 -3.92
CA LEU A 67 -4.67 7.83 -3.07
C LEU A 67 -4.19 6.40 -3.25
N VAL A 68 -2.88 6.21 -3.35
CA VAL A 68 -2.23 4.90 -3.27
C VAL A 68 -1.31 4.91 -2.06
N VAL A 69 -1.46 3.96 -1.15
CA VAL A 69 -0.67 3.88 0.09
C VAL A 69 0.16 2.60 0.14
N CYS A 70 1.28 2.66 0.85
CA CYS A 70 2.12 1.51 1.17
C CYS A 70 2.92 1.78 2.46
N HIS A 71 3.99 1.02 2.71
CA HIS A 71 4.88 1.21 3.86
C HIS A 71 5.33 2.67 4.01
N GLY A 72 5.46 3.14 5.26
CA GLY A 72 5.72 4.54 5.57
C GLY A 72 4.48 5.39 5.79
N CYS A 73 3.35 4.99 5.18
CA CYS A 73 2.10 5.75 5.28
C CYS A 73 1.46 5.59 6.67
N PRO A 74 0.96 6.69 7.28
CA PRO A 74 0.10 6.61 8.44
C PRO A 74 -1.24 5.95 8.10
N THR A 75 -1.99 5.52 9.12
CA THR A 75 -3.36 5.05 8.91
C THR A 75 -4.22 6.19 8.38
N ILE A 76 -4.86 5.98 7.23
CA ILE A 76 -5.84 6.88 6.65
C ILE A 76 -7.12 6.79 7.47
N ASP A 77 -7.16 7.58 8.54
CA ASP A 77 -8.25 7.64 9.49
C ASP A 77 -9.29 8.72 9.10
N ALA A 78 -10.33 8.84 9.91
CA ALA A 78 -11.37 9.85 9.71
C ALA A 78 -10.83 11.28 9.66
N ALA A 79 -9.78 11.62 10.43
CA ALA A 79 -9.25 12.99 10.51
C ALA A 79 -8.47 13.37 9.24
N ILE A 80 -7.78 12.42 8.62
CA ILE A 80 -7.17 12.61 7.29
C ILE A 80 -8.25 12.71 6.23
N LEU A 81 -9.26 11.81 6.27
CA LEU A 81 -10.34 11.79 5.28
C LEU A 81 -11.20 13.05 5.30
N ASP A 82 -11.39 13.69 6.46
CA ASP A 82 -12.13 14.95 6.58
C ASP A 82 -11.46 16.12 5.85
N GLN A 83 -10.15 16.03 5.60
CA GLN A 83 -9.39 17.03 4.84
C GLN A 83 -9.44 16.78 3.33
N ALA A 84 -9.97 15.64 2.89
CA ALA A 84 -10.01 15.21 1.50
C ALA A 84 -11.43 14.93 0.99
N PRO A 85 -12.34 15.93 0.98
CA PRO A 85 -13.74 15.74 0.58
C PRO A 85 -13.92 15.37 -0.90
N GLY A 86 -12.89 15.58 -1.73
CA GLY A 86 -12.87 15.22 -3.15
C GLY A 86 -12.35 13.81 -3.44
N LEU A 87 -11.85 13.09 -2.44
CA LEU A 87 -11.25 11.77 -2.60
C LEU A 87 -12.29 10.73 -3.00
N LYS A 88 -11.97 9.90 -3.98
CA LYS A 88 -12.91 8.92 -4.56
C LYS A 88 -12.43 7.48 -4.41
N ILE A 89 -11.11 7.28 -4.32
CA ILE A 89 -10.52 5.94 -4.25
C ILE A 89 -9.24 5.92 -3.41
N ILE A 90 -9.07 4.86 -2.62
CA ILE A 90 -7.82 4.54 -1.92
C ILE A 90 -7.39 3.12 -2.30
N GLY A 91 -6.17 2.98 -2.79
CA GLY A 91 -5.52 1.71 -3.09
C GLY A 91 -4.42 1.39 -2.08
N GLU A 92 -4.39 0.17 -1.54
CA GLU A 92 -3.30 -0.34 -0.69
C GLU A 92 -2.46 -1.34 -1.51
N LEU A 93 -1.12 -1.18 -1.54
CA LEU A 93 -0.23 -1.99 -2.39
C LEU A 93 0.29 -3.31 -1.77
N GLU A 94 0.34 -3.45 -0.46
CA GLU A 94 1.01 -4.56 0.23
C GLU A 94 0.08 -5.46 1.07
N GLY A 95 -0.85 -4.84 1.79
CA GLY A 95 -1.84 -5.45 2.65
C GLY A 95 -2.84 -6.36 1.96
N ASP A 96 -2.95 -7.59 2.48
CA ASP A 96 -4.07 -8.49 2.18
C ASP A 96 -5.29 -8.11 3.05
N ARG A 97 -6.48 -8.05 2.45
CA ARG A 97 -7.78 -7.76 3.09
C ARG A 97 -7.81 -6.43 3.85
N PHE A 98 -7.50 -5.35 3.15
CA PHE A 98 -7.50 -3.99 3.66
C PHE A 98 -6.62 -3.85 4.92
N ALA A 99 -5.30 -3.82 4.72
CA ALA A 99 -4.33 -3.63 5.80
C ALA A 99 -4.67 -2.43 6.70
N SER A 100 -4.10 -2.46 7.90
CA SER A 100 -4.19 -1.46 8.99
C SER A 100 -3.96 0.01 8.59
N ARG A 101 -3.57 0.27 7.34
CA ARG A 101 -3.36 1.59 6.74
C ARG A 101 -4.66 2.28 6.32
N ILE A 102 -5.81 1.61 6.28
CA ILE A 102 -7.08 2.25 5.89
C ILE A 102 -8.15 1.98 6.96
N ASP A 103 -8.74 3.04 7.51
CA ASP A 103 -10.03 2.93 8.20
C ASP A 103 -11.14 2.80 7.14
N VAL A 104 -11.44 1.55 6.78
CA VAL A 104 -12.39 1.23 5.70
C VAL A 104 -13.81 1.70 6.01
N GLU A 105 -14.22 1.68 7.27
CA GLU A 105 -15.54 2.15 7.68
C GLU A 105 -15.64 3.67 7.51
N ALA A 106 -14.61 4.40 7.91
CA ALA A 106 -14.54 5.85 7.69
C ALA A 106 -14.49 6.21 6.20
N ALA A 107 -13.76 5.45 5.39
CA ALA A 107 -13.69 5.64 3.94
C ALA A 107 -15.07 5.41 3.27
N TRP A 108 -15.72 4.28 3.57
CA TRP A 108 -17.01 3.93 3.00
C TRP A 108 -18.14 4.87 3.44
N ALA A 109 -18.12 5.35 4.69
CA ALA A 109 -19.07 6.36 5.17
C ALA A 109 -19.00 7.67 4.35
N ARG A 110 -17.84 7.95 3.72
CA ARG A 110 -17.61 9.11 2.85
C ARG A 110 -17.77 8.78 1.36
N GLY A 111 -18.17 7.56 1.02
CA GLY A 111 -18.33 7.11 -0.37
C GLY A 111 -17.00 6.90 -1.10
N VAL A 112 -15.89 6.76 -0.37
CA VAL A 112 -14.57 6.50 -0.94
C VAL A 112 -14.43 5.00 -1.22
N CYS A 113 -14.15 4.65 -2.47
CA CYS A 113 -13.89 3.27 -2.86
C CYS A 113 -12.54 2.81 -2.29
N THR A 114 -12.47 1.60 -1.74
CA THR A 114 -11.21 1.02 -1.27
C THR A 114 -10.87 -0.21 -2.09
N VAL A 115 -9.60 -0.31 -2.49
CA VAL A 115 -9.06 -1.44 -3.25
C VAL A 115 -7.76 -1.88 -2.59
N ASP A 116 -7.51 -3.18 -2.55
CA ASP A 116 -6.26 -3.75 -2.07
C ASP A 116 -5.67 -4.70 -3.14
N THR A 117 -4.54 -5.32 -2.80
CA THR A 117 -3.88 -6.32 -3.62
C THR A 117 -4.22 -7.74 -3.18
N THR A 118 -5.48 -7.99 -2.76
CA THR A 118 -5.95 -9.33 -2.37
C THR A 118 -5.53 -10.40 -3.39
N ASN A 119 -4.94 -11.49 -2.90
CA ASN A 119 -4.33 -12.59 -3.66
C ASN A 119 -3.02 -12.28 -4.42
N GLY A 120 -2.46 -11.07 -4.32
CA GLY A 120 -1.21 -10.71 -5.00
C GLY A 120 -0.01 -11.60 -4.63
N SER A 121 0.01 -12.10 -3.39
CA SER A 121 1.05 -13.00 -2.88
C SER A 121 0.65 -14.49 -2.90
N SER A 122 -0.57 -14.85 -3.33
CA SER A 122 -1.07 -16.23 -3.18
C SER A 122 -0.24 -17.26 -3.94
N TYR A 123 0.14 -16.97 -5.19
CA TYR A 123 0.97 -17.87 -5.99
C TYR A 123 2.36 -18.10 -5.37
N PRO A 124 3.19 -17.07 -5.13
CA PRO A 124 4.52 -17.29 -4.54
C PRO A 124 4.44 -17.93 -3.15
N VAL A 125 3.44 -17.59 -2.34
CA VAL A 125 3.23 -18.24 -1.04
C VAL A 125 2.89 -19.73 -1.20
N SER A 126 2.06 -20.08 -2.20
CA SER A 126 1.72 -21.48 -2.47
C SER A 126 2.93 -22.31 -2.94
N GLU A 127 3.80 -21.72 -3.75
CA GLU A 127 5.05 -22.36 -4.21
C GLU A 127 5.99 -22.62 -3.03
N TRP A 128 6.17 -21.63 -2.14
CA TRP A 128 6.94 -21.79 -0.92
C TRP A 128 6.35 -22.86 0.00
N ALA A 129 5.03 -22.86 0.20
CA ALA A 129 4.36 -23.86 1.01
C ALA A 129 4.62 -25.28 0.47
N LEU A 130 4.47 -25.48 -0.84
CA LEU A 130 4.76 -26.76 -1.48
C LEU A 130 6.23 -27.18 -1.31
N ALA A 131 7.16 -26.26 -1.51
CA ALA A 131 8.59 -26.52 -1.32
C ALA A 131 8.91 -26.96 0.12
N LEU A 132 8.32 -26.27 1.11
CA LEU A 132 8.49 -26.59 2.53
C LEU A 132 7.87 -27.96 2.88
N ILE A 133 6.72 -28.30 2.31
CA ILE A 133 6.12 -29.64 2.46
C ILE A 133 7.08 -30.72 1.94
N ILE A 134 7.68 -30.53 0.76
CA ILE A 134 8.63 -31.48 0.18
C ILE A 134 9.88 -31.63 1.04
N ILE A 135 10.44 -30.51 1.53
CA ILE A 135 11.60 -30.49 2.44
C ILE A 135 11.32 -31.29 3.70
N ALA A 136 10.14 -31.09 4.30
CA ALA A 136 9.71 -31.79 5.51
C ALA A 136 9.57 -33.30 5.26
N LEU A 137 8.89 -33.70 4.19
CA LEU A 137 8.67 -35.10 3.82
C LEU A 137 9.98 -35.86 3.53
N ARG A 138 11.02 -35.16 3.07
CA ARG A 138 12.33 -35.75 2.78
C ARG A 138 13.34 -35.61 3.91
N ASN A 139 12.92 -35.09 5.07
CA ASN A 139 13.78 -34.81 6.21
C ASN A 139 15.03 -34.00 5.81
N ALA A 140 14.89 -33.13 4.82
CA ALA A 140 16.04 -32.51 4.17
C ALA A 140 16.76 -31.56 5.15
N GLY A 141 16.01 -30.88 6.03
CA GLY A 141 16.58 -30.01 7.07
C GLY A 141 17.56 -30.74 8.01
N ALA A 142 17.32 -32.00 8.36
CA ALA A 142 18.26 -32.78 9.16
C ALA A 142 19.52 -33.18 8.37
N GLN A 143 19.37 -33.45 7.07
CA GLN A 143 20.51 -33.75 6.20
C GLN A 143 21.36 -32.51 5.93
N PHE A 144 20.74 -31.35 5.70
CA PHE A 144 21.46 -30.09 5.46
C PHE A 144 22.35 -29.70 6.65
N ARG A 145 21.90 -29.93 7.89
CA ARG A 145 22.71 -29.69 9.09
C ARG A 145 23.96 -30.58 9.22
N ARG A 146 24.10 -31.64 8.43
CA ARG A 146 25.30 -32.49 8.40
C ARG A 146 26.35 -32.00 7.40
N LEU A 147 26.01 -31.03 6.55
CA LEU A 147 26.88 -30.49 5.50
C LEU A 147 27.61 -29.20 5.93
N ILE A 148 27.12 -28.55 6.98
CA ILE A 148 27.76 -27.41 7.67
C ILE A 148 28.49 -27.91 8.91
#